data_AF-A0A3M7SBD4-F1
#
_entry.id   AF-A0A3M7SBD4-F1
#
_cell.length_a   1.000
_cell.length_b   1.000
_cell.length_c   1.000
_cell.angle_alpha   90.00
_cell.angle_beta   90.00
_cell.angle_gamma   90.00
#
_symmetry.space_group_name_H-M   'P 1'
#
loop_
_entity.id
_entity.type
_entity.pdbx_description
1 polymer ?
#
loop_
_entity_poly.entity_id
_entity_poly.type
_entity_poly.pdbx_seq_one_letter_code
_entity_poly.pdbx_strand_id
1 'polypeptide(L)'
;MPLSEFINVKNLLLAKSRLSFILLARSVVFAAMFEHQMLEGKSNRVTIEDVDSDVMTEVLRFIYTDKANGIDKMADLLLAASDKYALERLKALCEESLSNNLDTENAADTLVLADMHSANQLKTQAIDFINTHASDVIETHGWKNMTKCYPHLVAETFKALVNQQSPTIGPARKKLKL
;
A
#
# COMPACT_ATOMS: atom_id res chain seq x y z
N MET A 1 30.55 -2.36 -48.45
CA MET A 1 29.72 -2.73 -47.28
C MET A 1 29.18 -1.43 -46.70
N PRO A 2 27.87 -1.13 -46.82
CA PRO A 2 27.35 0.22 -46.61
C PRO A 2 27.16 0.55 -45.13
N LEU A 3 27.43 1.81 -44.78
CA LEU A 3 27.37 2.42 -43.44
C LEU A 3 25.94 2.58 -42.87
N SER A 4 24.95 1.84 -43.37
CA SER A 4 23.53 1.99 -43.02
C SER A 4 23.09 1.22 -41.77
N GLU A 5 23.93 0.36 -41.19
CA GLU A 5 23.57 -0.45 -40.00
C GLU A 5 23.85 0.22 -38.65
N PHE A 6 24.61 1.32 -38.61
CA PHE A 6 24.99 1.96 -37.33
C PHE A 6 23.94 2.94 -36.76
N ILE A 7 22.86 3.23 -37.48
CA ILE A 7 21.84 4.19 -37.04
C ILE A 7 20.75 3.53 -36.17
N ASN A 8 20.66 2.20 -36.13
CA ASN A 8 19.54 1.53 -35.46
C ASN A 8 19.79 1.16 -33.99
N VAL A 9 21.05 0.97 -33.56
CA VAL A 9 21.35 0.50 -32.20
C VAL A 9 21.33 1.64 -31.17
N LYS A 10 21.83 2.84 -31.52
CA LYS A 10 21.80 4.00 -30.63
C LYS A 10 20.39 4.58 -30.45
N ASN A 11 19.57 4.58 -31.50
CA ASN A 11 18.17 5.03 -31.39
C ASN A 11 17.29 4.03 -30.64
N LEU A 12 17.56 2.72 -30.75
CA LEU A 12 16.88 1.72 -29.93
C LEU A 12 17.30 1.79 -28.46
N LEU A 13 18.56 2.12 -28.15
CA LEU A 13 19.04 2.40 -26.78
C LEU A 13 18.43 3.69 -26.19
N LEU A 14 18.29 4.75 -27.00
CA LEU A 14 17.69 6.03 -26.59
C LEU A 14 16.16 5.99 -26.45
N ALA A 15 15.48 5.11 -27.18
CA ALA A 15 14.05 4.84 -27.02
C ALA A 15 13.77 3.86 -25.87
N LYS A 16 14.65 2.86 -25.65
CA LYS A 16 14.59 1.93 -24.51
C LYS A 16 14.88 2.60 -23.16
N SER A 17 15.59 3.72 -23.15
CA SER A 17 15.99 4.43 -21.92
C SER A 17 14.93 5.34 -21.32
N ARG A 18 13.90 5.76 -22.07
CA ARG A 18 12.91 6.73 -21.55
C ARG A 18 11.78 6.08 -20.75
N LEU A 19 11.27 4.93 -21.22
CA LEU A 19 10.19 4.21 -20.55
C LEU A 19 10.69 3.48 -19.30
N SER A 20 11.87 2.84 -19.39
CA SER A 20 12.51 2.22 -18.23
C SER A 20 12.88 3.26 -17.17
N PHE A 21 13.41 4.43 -17.55
CA PHE A 21 13.82 5.43 -16.56
C PHE A 21 12.68 5.88 -15.65
N ILE A 22 11.47 6.11 -16.17
CA ILE A 22 10.32 6.50 -15.34
C ILE A 22 9.95 5.37 -14.38
N LEU A 23 9.95 4.12 -14.86
CA LEU A 23 9.66 2.93 -14.06
C LEU A 23 10.68 2.72 -12.93
N LEU A 24 11.97 2.82 -13.26
CA LEU A 24 13.10 2.67 -12.33
C LEU A 24 13.16 3.84 -11.33
N ALA A 25 12.84 5.07 -11.77
CA ALA A 25 12.88 6.25 -10.92
C ALA A 25 11.70 6.30 -9.92
N ARG A 26 10.56 5.68 -10.26
CA ARG A 26 9.35 5.73 -9.42
C ARG A 26 9.11 4.49 -8.58
N SER A 27 9.80 3.39 -8.85
CA SER A 27 9.75 2.19 -8.02
C SER A 27 11.15 1.60 -7.85
N VAL A 28 11.63 1.64 -6.61
CA VAL A 28 12.90 1.03 -6.20
C VAL A 28 12.90 -0.49 -6.41
N VAL A 29 11.73 -1.12 -6.35
CA VAL A 29 11.57 -2.56 -6.55
C VAL A 29 11.74 -2.91 -8.02
N PHE A 30 11.11 -2.17 -8.92
CA PHE A 30 11.39 -2.32 -10.35
C PHE A 30 12.85 -2.00 -10.68
N ALA A 31 13.45 -1.00 -10.04
CA ALA A 31 14.87 -0.71 -10.19
C ALA A 31 15.76 -1.91 -9.88
N ALA A 32 15.58 -2.51 -8.70
CA ALA A 32 16.33 -3.69 -8.27
C ALA A 32 16.06 -4.92 -9.17
N MET A 33 14.81 -5.15 -9.57
CA MET A 33 14.44 -6.26 -10.46
C MET A 33 15.13 -6.17 -11.82
N PHE A 34 15.17 -4.97 -12.42
CA PHE A 34 15.83 -4.77 -13.70
C PHE A 34 17.35 -4.80 -13.58
N GLU A 35 17.93 -4.26 -12.51
CA GLU A 35 19.38 -4.31 -12.29
C GLU A 35 19.88 -5.75 -12.16
N HIS A 36 19.18 -6.59 -11.39
CA HIS A 36 19.51 -8.01 -11.27
C HIS A 36 19.38 -8.78 -12.59
N GLN A 37 18.31 -8.56 -13.37
CA GLN A 37 18.13 -9.28 -14.64
C GLN A 37 19.05 -8.81 -15.76
N MET A 38 19.41 -7.52 -15.80
CA MET A 38 20.39 -6.98 -16.74
C MET A 38 21.79 -7.54 -16.47
N LEU A 39 22.16 -7.76 -15.21
CA LEU A 39 23.42 -8.42 -14.83
C LEU A 39 23.47 -9.90 -15.23
N GLU A 40 22.32 -10.59 -15.22
CA GLU A 40 22.24 -12.01 -15.60
C GLU A 40 22.23 -12.27 -17.10
N GLY A 41 22.24 -11.25 -17.96
CA GLY A 41 22.31 -11.38 -19.42
C GLY A 41 21.11 -12.11 -20.06
N LYS A 42 20.08 -12.42 -19.27
CA LYS A 42 18.84 -13.03 -19.73
C LYS A 42 17.91 -11.90 -20.18
N SER A 43 17.40 -12.02 -21.41
CA SER A 43 16.20 -11.37 -21.98
C SER A 43 15.65 -10.13 -21.24
N ASN A 44 15.45 -9.02 -21.96
CA ASN A 44 14.79 -7.78 -21.48
C ASN A 44 13.28 -7.95 -21.18
N ARG A 45 12.91 -8.95 -20.40
CA ARG A 45 11.54 -9.34 -20.03
C ARG A 45 11.51 -9.76 -18.56
N VAL A 46 10.69 -9.07 -17.78
CA VAL A 46 10.36 -9.45 -16.40
C VAL A 46 9.00 -10.16 -16.44
N THR A 47 8.95 -11.39 -15.96
CA THR A 47 7.67 -12.11 -15.74
C THR A 47 7.18 -11.81 -14.34
N ILE A 48 5.89 -11.45 -14.21
CA ILE A 48 5.21 -11.21 -12.95
C ILE A 48 4.08 -12.24 -12.87
N GLU A 49 4.14 -13.16 -11.91
CA GLU A 49 3.14 -14.23 -11.76
C GLU A 49 2.17 -13.96 -10.61
N ASP A 50 2.57 -13.11 -9.67
CA ASP A 50 1.89 -12.92 -8.39
C ASP A 50 1.02 -11.64 -8.35
N VAL A 51 0.72 -11.05 -9.51
CA VAL A 51 -0.17 -9.88 -9.64
C VAL A 51 -1.04 -10.06 -10.88
N ASP A 52 -2.35 -9.88 -10.71
CA ASP A 52 -3.30 -9.95 -11.82
C ASP A 52 -2.99 -8.91 -12.91
N SER A 53 -3.24 -9.29 -14.16
CA SER A 53 -2.95 -8.46 -15.33
C SER A 53 -3.64 -7.08 -15.25
N ASP A 54 -4.87 -7.03 -14.74
CA ASP A 54 -5.64 -5.78 -14.65
C ASP A 54 -5.05 -4.85 -13.58
N VAL A 55 -4.67 -5.41 -12.42
CA VAL A 55 -4.02 -4.66 -11.33
C VAL A 55 -2.67 -4.12 -11.80
N MET A 56 -1.88 -4.97 -12.46
CA MET A 56 -0.57 -4.55 -12.98
C MET A 56 -0.69 -3.49 -14.08
N THR A 57 -1.73 -3.56 -14.90
CA THR A 57 -2.03 -2.52 -15.90
C THR A 57 -2.25 -1.17 -15.23
N GLU A 58 -2.97 -1.16 -14.10
CA GLU A 58 -3.25 0.09 -13.38
C GLU A 58 -2.03 0.61 -12.62
N VAL A 59 -1.22 -0.27 -12.04
CA VAL A 59 0.10 0.07 -11.49
C VAL A 59 0.98 0.75 -12.55
N LEU A 60 1.09 0.17 -13.74
CA LEU A 60 1.86 0.76 -14.83
C LEU A 60 1.26 2.10 -15.28
N ARG A 61 -0.07 2.19 -15.42
CA ARG A 61 -0.73 3.45 -15.74
C ARG A 61 -0.38 4.53 -14.72
N PHE A 62 -0.44 4.21 -13.44
CA PHE A 62 -0.08 5.14 -12.37
C PHE A 62 1.37 5.59 -12.48
N ILE A 63 2.31 4.66 -12.69
CA ILE A 63 3.73 5.00 -12.81
C ILE A 63 3.96 6.00 -13.97
N TYR A 64 3.32 5.79 -15.11
CA TYR A 64 3.51 6.64 -16.29
C TYR A 64 2.70 7.94 -16.28
N THR A 65 1.54 7.98 -15.62
CA THR A 65 0.59 9.11 -15.72
C THR A 65 0.31 9.82 -14.40
N ASP A 66 0.75 9.25 -13.28
CA ASP A 66 0.45 9.69 -11.91
C ASP A 66 -1.06 9.74 -11.60
N LYS A 67 -1.84 9.00 -12.38
CA LYS A 67 -3.29 8.85 -12.27
C LYS A 67 -3.63 7.37 -12.18
N ALA A 68 -4.51 7.03 -11.25
CA ALA A 68 -5.14 5.73 -11.17
C ALA A 68 -6.65 5.91 -11.35
N ASN A 69 -7.19 5.27 -12.38
CA ASN A 69 -8.61 5.23 -12.69
C ASN A 69 -9.19 3.92 -12.15
N GLY A 70 -10.30 3.97 -11.42
CA GLY A 70 -10.98 2.75 -10.95
C GLY A 70 -10.36 2.10 -9.70
N ILE A 71 -9.65 2.88 -8.89
CA ILE A 71 -9.15 2.45 -7.57
C ILE A 71 -10.28 1.80 -6.77
N ASP A 72 -11.48 2.40 -6.77
CA ASP A 72 -12.63 1.96 -5.98
C ASP A 72 -13.07 0.50 -6.25
N LYS A 73 -12.73 -0.07 -7.40
CA LYS A 73 -13.13 -1.43 -7.78
C LYS A 73 -12.14 -2.52 -7.34
N MET A 74 -10.90 -2.14 -7.07
CA MET A 74 -9.79 -3.06 -6.83
C MET A 74 -8.82 -2.50 -5.79
N ALA A 75 -9.32 -1.68 -4.87
CA ALA A 75 -8.49 -0.92 -3.94
C ALA A 75 -7.67 -1.82 -3.03
N ASP A 76 -8.22 -2.97 -2.65
CA ASP A 76 -7.57 -4.05 -1.91
C ASP A 76 -6.36 -4.64 -2.66
N LEU A 77 -6.57 -5.08 -3.90
CA LEU A 77 -5.52 -5.67 -4.74
C LEU A 77 -4.46 -4.62 -5.13
N LEU A 78 -4.91 -3.39 -5.40
CA LEU A 78 -4.04 -2.30 -5.77
C LEU A 78 -3.22 -1.81 -4.58
N LEU A 79 -3.76 -1.85 -3.35
CA LEU A 79 -3.00 -1.60 -2.14
C LEU A 79 -1.87 -2.63 -2.00
N ALA A 80 -2.18 -3.91 -2.14
CA ALA A 80 -1.19 -4.99 -2.08
C ALA A 80 -0.06 -4.80 -3.11
N ALA A 81 -0.42 -4.48 -4.35
CA ALA A 81 0.55 -4.21 -5.40
C ALA A 81 1.35 -2.93 -5.14
N SER A 82 0.72 -1.87 -4.65
CA SER A 82 1.38 -0.60 -4.35
C SER A 82 2.41 -0.73 -3.23
N ASP A 83 2.13 -1.52 -2.19
CA ASP A 83 3.07 -1.84 -1.12
C ASP A 83 4.23 -2.68 -1.65
N LYS A 84 3.93 -3.74 -2.43
CA LYS A 84 4.94 -4.61 -3.05
C LYS A 84 5.91 -3.86 -3.96
N TYR A 85 5.44 -2.88 -4.72
CA TYR A 85 6.29 -2.09 -5.63
C TYR A 85 6.76 -0.76 -5.03
N ALA A 86 6.52 -0.52 -3.73
CA ALA A 86 6.91 0.69 -2.99
C ALA A 86 6.40 1.98 -3.65
N LEU A 87 5.12 1.99 -4.04
CA LEU A 87 4.43 3.12 -4.68
C LEU A 87 3.59 3.88 -3.65
N GLU A 88 4.26 4.61 -2.76
CA GLU A 88 3.64 5.30 -1.61
C GLU A 88 2.43 6.19 -1.96
N ARG A 89 2.52 6.93 -3.07
CA ARG A 89 1.41 7.82 -3.49
C ARG A 89 0.19 7.03 -3.98
N LEU A 90 0.40 5.89 -4.65
CA LEU A 90 -0.70 5.02 -5.05
C LEU A 90 -1.32 4.35 -3.83
N LYS A 91 -0.46 3.90 -2.91
CA LYS A 91 -0.87 3.32 -1.63
C LYS A 91 -1.79 4.26 -0.86
N ALA A 92 -1.40 5.52 -0.71
CA ALA A 92 -2.23 6.54 -0.05
C ALA A 92 -3.61 6.74 -0.70
N LEU A 93 -3.69 6.70 -2.04
CA LEU A 93 -4.98 6.80 -2.75
C LEU A 93 -5.86 5.55 -2.53
N CYS A 94 -5.26 4.37 -2.45
CA CYS A 94 -5.96 3.14 -2.09
C CYS A 94 -6.45 3.19 -0.63
N GLU A 95 -5.63 3.68 0.29
CA GLU A 95 -5.99 3.90 1.70
C GLU A 95 -7.20 4.84 1.82
N GLU A 96 -7.22 5.96 1.09
CA GLU A 96 -8.35 6.89 1.08
C GLU A 96 -9.63 6.24 0.53
N SER A 97 -9.55 5.53 -0.59
CA SER A 97 -10.71 4.84 -1.18
C SER A 97 -11.26 3.76 -0.25
N LEU A 98 -10.40 2.95 0.37
CA LEU A 98 -10.82 1.92 1.34
C LEU A 98 -11.43 2.55 2.60
N SER A 99 -10.86 3.63 3.11
CA SER A 99 -11.40 4.34 4.27
C SER A 99 -12.78 4.94 3.99
N ASN A 100 -13.01 5.45 2.78
CA ASN A 100 -14.31 6.04 2.40
C ASN A 100 -15.41 4.98 2.24
N ASN A 101 -15.03 3.72 2.01
CA ASN A 101 -15.95 2.60 1.85
C ASN A 101 -16.05 1.72 3.12
N LEU A 102 -15.54 2.19 4.26
CA LEU A 102 -15.66 1.47 5.53
C LEU A 102 -17.12 1.32 5.97
N ASP A 103 -17.46 0.13 6.39
CA ASP A 103 -18.77 -0.28 6.91
C ASP A 103 -18.58 -1.27 8.06
N THR A 104 -19.60 -1.49 8.88
CA THR A 104 -19.53 -2.36 10.06
C THR A 104 -19.10 -3.78 9.71
N GLU A 105 -19.58 -4.31 8.57
CA GLU A 105 -19.24 -5.66 8.10
C GLU A 105 -17.80 -5.79 7.57
N ASN A 106 -17.27 -4.74 6.92
CA ASN A 106 -15.96 -4.80 6.26
C ASN A 106 -14.80 -4.27 7.12
N ALA A 107 -15.08 -3.49 8.17
CA ALA A 107 -14.05 -2.77 8.92
C ALA A 107 -12.97 -3.69 9.51
N ALA A 108 -13.36 -4.87 10.00
CA ALA A 108 -12.41 -5.84 10.55
C ALA A 108 -11.49 -6.43 9.46
N ASP A 109 -12.05 -6.76 8.29
CA ASP A 109 -11.27 -7.28 7.17
C ASP A 109 -10.35 -6.21 6.58
N THR A 110 -10.85 -4.96 6.48
CA THR A 110 -10.02 -3.81 6.06
C THR A 110 -8.88 -3.54 7.03
N LEU A 111 -9.10 -3.70 8.35
CA LEU A 111 -8.03 -3.56 9.34
C LEU A 111 -6.93 -4.62 9.16
N VAL A 112 -7.32 -5.88 8.94
CA VAL A 112 -6.37 -6.97 8.64
C VAL A 112 -5.58 -6.67 7.37
N LEU A 113 -6.27 -6.22 6.32
CA LEU A 113 -5.65 -5.86 5.05
C LEU A 113 -4.66 -4.69 5.20
N ALA A 114 -5.02 -3.69 6.01
CA ALA A 114 -4.16 -2.55 6.29
C ALA A 114 -2.89 -2.95 7.06
N ASP A 115 -3.01 -3.86 8.03
CA ASP A 115 -1.86 -4.41 8.76
C ASP A 115 -0.93 -5.21 7.83
N MET A 116 -1.52 -6.06 6.98
CA MET A 116 -0.77 -6.92 6.06
C MET A 116 0.07 -6.13 5.05
N HIS A 117 -0.45 -5.00 4.58
CA HIS A 117 0.21 -4.15 3.59
C HIS A 117 0.81 -2.87 4.18
N SER A 118 1.08 -2.86 5.50
CA SER A 118 1.72 -1.73 6.20
C SER A 118 1.07 -0.37 5.90
N ALA A 119 -0.25 -0.35 5.74
CA ALA A 119 -1.05 0.81 5.35
C ALA A 119 -1.52 1.57 6.61
N ASN A 120 -0.60 2.36 7.17
CA ASN A 120 -0.77 2.91 8.51
C ASN A 120 -1.90 3.94 8.64
N GLN A 121 -2.21 4.69 7.58
CA GLN A 121 -3.29 5.69 7.65
C GLN A 121 -4.65 4.98 7.66
N LEU A 122 -4.84 4.04 6.73
CA LEU A 122 -6.02 3.18 6.68
C LEU A 122 -6.20 2.38 7.97
N LYS A 123 -5.11 1.84 8.52
CA LYS A 123 -5.14 1.11 9.80
C LYS A 123 -5.68 1.97 10.93
N THR A 124 -5.20 3.22 11.03
CA THR A 124 -5.67 4.17 12.05
C THR A 124 -7.15 4.49 11.87
N GLN A 125 -7.57 4.79 10.63
CA GLN A 125 -8.96 5.11 10.30
C GLN A 125 -9.91 3.93 10.56
N ALA A 126 -9.49 2.71 10.23
CA ALA A 126 -10.26 1.50 10.50
C ALA A 126 -10.41 1.26 12.01
N ILE A 127 -9.33 1.43 12.80
CA ILE A 127 -9.39 1.31 14.27
C ILE A 127 -10.36 2.34 14.86
N ASP A 128 -10.30 3.59 14.41
CA ASP A 128 -11.19 4.65 14.89
C ASP A 128 -12.66 4.37 14.53
N PHE A 129 -12.92 3.86 13.32
CA PHE A 129 -14.26 3.45 12.89
C PHE A 129 -14.80 2.30 13.74
N ILE A 130 -13.98 1.27 13.98
CA ILE A 130 -14.33 0.12 14.82
C ILE A 130 -14.65 0.59 16.24
N ASN A 131 -13.82 1.46 16.82
CA ASN A 131 -14.05 1.96 18.17
C ASN A 131 -15.35 2.77 18.28
N THR A 132 -15.75 3.47 17.21
CA THR A 132 -16.99 4.25 17.17
C THR A 132 -18.23 3.36 17.02
N HIS A 133 -18.14 2.26 16.26
CA HIS A 133 -19.25 1.33 15.98
C HIS A 133 -19.07 -0.04 16.66
N ALA A 134 -18.37 -0.07 17.80
CA ALA A 134 -17.90 -1.30 18.42
C ALA A 134 -19.03 -2.29 18.72
N SER A 135 -20.22 -1.81 19.11
CA SER A 135 -21.38 -2.65 19.40
C SER A 135 -21.79 -3.52 18.22
N ASP A 136 -21.69 -2.98 17.00
CA ASP A 136 -22.17 -3.64 15.79
C ASP A 136 -21.05 -4.49 15.19
N VAL A 137 -19.82 -3.96 15.18
CA VAL A 137 -18.64 -4.64 14.62
C VAL A 137 -18.33 -5.94 15.38
N ILE A 138 -18.46 -5.96 16.71
CA ILE A 138 -18.11 -7.15 17.53
C ILE A 138 -18.96 -8.38 17.17
N GLU A 139 -20.18 -8.17 16.67
CA GLU A 139 -21.07 -9.25 16.29
C GLU A 139 -20.80 -9.82 14.89
N THR A 140 -20.04 -9.10 14.06
CA THR A 140 -19.74 -9.50 12.68
C THR A 140 -18.86 -10.75 12.61
N HIS A 141 -18.97 -11.47 11.49
CA HIS A 141 -18.06 -12.59 11.24
C HIS A 141 -16.61 -12.10 11.08
N GLY A 142 -16.40 -10.96 10.41
CA GLY A 142 -15.06 -10.37 10.21
C GLY A 142 -14.32 -10.18 11.54
N TRP A 143 -14.98 -9.57 12.53
CA TRP A 143 -14.39 -9.37 13.86
C TRP A 143 -14.08 -10.67 14.60
N LYS A 144 -15.01 -11.64 14.57
CA LYS A 144 -14.84 -12.96 15.20
C LYS A 144 -13.66 -13.72 14.57
N ASN A 145 -13.52 -13.65 13.26
CA ASN A 145 -12.38 -14.23 12.54
C ASN A 145 -11.06 -13.52 12.88
N MET A 146 -11.06 -12.19 12.88
CA MET A 146 -9.88 -11.39 13.25
C MET A 146 -9.42 -11.69 14.67
N THR A 147 -10.33 -11.82 15.63
CA THR A 147 -9.99 -12.17 17.03
C THR A 147 -9.28 -13.52 17.12
N LYS A 148 -9.64 -14.48 16.27
CA LYS A 148 -9.07 -15.82 16.25
C LYS A 148 -7.72 -15.88 15.53
N CYS A 149 -7.62 -15.22 14.37
CA CYS A 149 -6.47 -15.34 13.47
C CYS A 149 -5.41 -14.25 13.69
N TYR A 150 -5.81 -13.08 14.18
CA TYR A 150 -4.98 -11.88 14.32
C TYR A 150 -5.21 -11.19 15.68
N PRO A 151 -4.93 -11.87 16.82
CA PRO A 151 -5.21 -11.34 18.15
C PRO A 151 -4.42 -10.07 18.49
N HIS A 152 -3.30 -9.81 17.80
CA HIS A 152 -2.54 -8.56 17.98
C HIS A 152 -3.33 -7.31 17.55
N LEU A 153 -4.19 -7.43 16.54
CA LEU A 153 -5.04 -6.33 16.07
C LEU A 153 -6.10 -5.95 17.10
N VAL A 154 -6.61 -6.93 17.84
CA VAL A 154 -7.54 -6.68 18.95
C VAL A 154 -6.84 -5.96 20.10
N ALA A 155 -5.61 -6.35 20.43
CA ALA A 155 -4.82 -5.65 21.44
C ALA A 155 -4.52 -4.20 21.01
N GLU A 156 -4.28 -3.96 19.73
CA GLU A 156 -3.99 -2.65 19.18
C GLU A 156 -5.22 -1.73 19.15
N THR A 157 -6.38 -2.24 18.71
CA THR A 157 -7.66 -1.51 18.78
C THR A 157 -8.00 -1.11 20.21
N PHE A 158 -7.85 -2.04 21.16
CA PHE A 158 -8.06 -1.77 22.59
C PHE A 158 -7.07 -0.73 23.13
N LYS A 159 -5.79 -0.80 22.75
CA LYS A 159 -4.78 0.19 23.14
C LYS A 159 -5.12 1.58 22.60
N ALA A 160 -5.59 1.67 21.35
CA ALA A 160 -6.02 2.92 20.75
C ALA A 160 -7.21 3.52 21.51
N LEU A 161 -8.20 2.70 21.90
CA LEU A 161 -9.35 3.11 22.70
C LEU A 161 -8.94 3.71 24.06
N VAL A 162 -7.99 3.08 24.75
CA VAL A 162 -7.48 3.57 26.04
C VAL A 162 -6.75 4.92 25.88
N ASN A 163 -5.97 5.07 24.81
CA ASN A 163 -5.23 6.32 24.56
C ASN A 163 -6.17 7.51 24.29
N GLN A 164 -7.29 7.29 23.59
CA GLN A 164 -8.30 8.33 23.34
C GLN A 164 -8.98 8.85 24.62
N GLN A 165 -9.00 8.05 25.70
CA GLN A 165 -9.62 8.41 26.98
C GLN A 165 -8.67 9.12 27.96
N SER A 166 -7.43 9.40 27.58
CA SER A 166 -6.44 10.07 28.44
C SER A 166 -6.19 11.54 28.07
N PRO A 167 -7.02 12.50 28.52
CA PRO A 167 -6.58 13.89 28.54
C PRO A 167 -5.48 14.04 29.61
N THR A 168 -4.24 14.19 29.16
CA THR A 168 -3.06 14.74 29.88
C THR A 168 -3.18 14.83 31.42
N ILE A 169 -2.66 13.84 32.15
CA ILE A 169 -2.24 14.07 33.54
C ILE A 169 -0.92 14.85 33.49
N GLY A 170 -1.01 16.18 33.47
CA GLY A 170 0.16 17.05 33.61
C GLY A 170 0.88 16.80 34.94
N PRO A 171 2.22 16.99 35.01
CA PRO A 171 2.99 16.62 36.18
C PRO A 171 2.62 17.50 37.38
N ALA A 172 2.32 16.84 38.51
CA ALA A 172 2.00 17.48 39.78
C ALA A 172 3.16 18.37 40.25
N ARG A 173 2.93 19.69 40.29
CA ARG A 173 3.86 20.69 40.82
C ARG A 173 3.97 20.50 42.33
N LYS A 174 5.08 19.95 42.81
CA LYS A 174 5.45 19.95 44.24
C LYS A 174 5.55 21.41 44.70
N LYS A 175 4.57 21.92 45.45
CA LYS A 175 4.78 23.14 46.25
C LYS A 175 5.54 22.74 47.51
N LEU A 176 6.79 23.20 47.57
CA LEU A 176 7.62 23.18 48.77
C LEU A 176 6.90 23.90 49.91
N LYS A 177 6.98 23.32 51.11
CA LYS A 177 6.58 23.95 52.37
C LYS A 177 7.49 25.15 52.64
N LEU A 178 6.89 26.28 53.04
CA LEU A 178 7.54 27.27 53.89
C LEU A 178 6.80 27.28 55.23
#